data_AF-A0A2T5J1E1-F1
#
_entry.id   AF-A0A2T5J1E1-F1
#
_cell.length_a   1.000
_cell.length_b   1.000
_cell.length_c   1.000
_cell.angle_alpha   90.00
_cell.angle_beta   90.00
_cell.angle_gamma   90.00
#
_symmetry.space_group_name_H-M   'P 1'
#
loop_
_entity.id
_entity.type
_entity.pdbx_description
1 polymer ?
#
loop_
_entity_poly.entity_id
_entity_poly.type
_entity_poly.pdbx_seq_one_letter_code
_entity_poly.pdbx_strand_id
1 'polypeptide(L)'
;MSKYLNDAYNLRLPAELKAQIAESAKAHNRSLNADIVLRLQQSFLNDSSVTPLEIMQKAEHFLAETMAMRAQVEQQLEKLTALLEQHSAK
;
A
#
# COMPACT_ATOMS: atom_id res chain seq x y z
N MET A 1 -4.82 -5.85 -24.30
CA MET A 1 -6.27 -6.02 -23.99
C MET A 1 -6.42 -6.24 -22.49
N SER A 2 -7.33 -5.51 -21.84
CA SER A 2 -7.52 -5.56 -20.38
C SER A 2 -7.91 -6.97 -19.94
N LYS A 3 -7.22 -7.49 -18.90
CA LYS A 3 -7.34 -8.85 -18.35
C LYS A 3 -8.77 -9.26 -17.92
N TYR A 4 -9.71 -8.32 -17.88
CA TYR A 4 -11.05 -8.48 -17.31
C TYR A 4 -12.21 -8.44 -18.31
N LEU A 5 -11.93 -8.38 -19.63
CA LEU A 5 -13.00 -8.16 -20.63
C LEU A 5 -13.80 -9.42 -21.00
N ASN A 6 -13.36 -10.62 -20.63
CA ASN A 6 -13.84 -11.86 -21.26
C ASN A 6 -14.84 -12.69 -20.43
N ASP A 7 -14.98 -12.46 -19.13
CA ASP A 7 -15.87 -13.26 -18.26
C ASP A 7 -17.00 -12.41 -17.66
N ALA A 8 -18.18 -12.49 -18.26
CA ALA A 8 -19.39 -11.88 -17.72
C ALA A 8 -20.04 -12.81 -16.68
N TYR A 9 -20.20 -12.34 -15.45
CA TYR A 9 -20.88 -13.08 -14.38
C TYR A 9 -22.32 -12.57 -14.21
N ASN A 10 -23.30 -13.47 -14.32
CA ASN A 10 -24.71 -13.10 -14.15
C ASN A 10 -25.09 -13.09 -12.65
N LEU A 11 -24.93 -11.93 -12.02
CA LEU A 11 -25.19 -11.74 -10.60
C LEU A 11 -26.69 -11.51 -10.32
N ARG A 12 -27.29 -12.36 -9.49
CA ARG A 12 -28.67 -12.16 -9.00
C ARG A 12 -28.65 -11.26 -7.78
N LEU A 13 -29.23 -10.08 -7.90
CA LEU A 13 -29.31 -9.08 -6.83
C LEU A 13 -30.78 -8.79 -6.47
N PRO A 14 -31.11 -8.63 -5.18
CA PRO A 14 -32.37 -8.01 -4.77
C PRO A 14 -32.55 -6.63 -5.43
N ALA A 15 -33.80 -6.26 -5.74
CA ALA A 15 -34.09 -5.01 -6.43
C ALA A 15 -33.58 -3.77 -5.69
N GLU A 16 -33.73 -3.76 -4.36
CA GLU A 16 -33.27 -2.69 -3.49
C GLU A 16 -31.74 -2.53 -3.55
N LEU A 17 -30.99 -3.63 -3.43
CA LEU A 17 -29.53 -3.60 -3.49
C LEU A 17 -29.03 -3.12 -4.86
N LYS A 18 -29.69 -3.53 -5.95
CA LYS A 18 -29.38 -3.06 -7.29
C LYS A 18 -29.58 -1.54 -7.42
N ALA A 19 -30.65 -1.00 -6.81
CA ALA A 19 -30.94 0.43 -6.82
C ALA A 19 -29.87 1.23 -6.07
N GLN A 20 -29.47 0.77 -4.87
CA GLN A 20 -28.40 1.40 -4.08
C GLN A 20 -27.06 1.46 -4.84
N ILE A 21 -26.69 0.37 -5.52
CA ILE A 21 -25.46 0.33 -6.32
C ILE A 21 -25.57 1.27 -7.52
N ALA A 22 -26.73 1.35 -8.18
CA ALA A 22 -26.93 2.25 -9.31
C ALA A 22 -26.83 3.73 -8.92
N GLU A 23 -27.39 4.11 -7.78
CA GLU A 23 -27.27 5.45 -7.22
C GLU A 23 -25.81 5.80 -6.90
N SER A 24 -25.09 4.88 -6.25
CA SER A 24 -23.67 5.05 -5.96
C SER A 24 -22.83 5.21 -7.23
N ALA A 25 -23.08 4.40 -8.26
CA ALA A 25 -22.36 4.46 -9.53
C ALA A 25 -22.56 5.82 -10.22
N LYS A 26 -23.80 6.32 -10.19
CA LYS A 26 -24.14 7.65 -10.71
C LYS A 26 -23.44 8.76 -9.95
N ALA A 27 -23.44 8.71 -8.61
CA ALA A 27 -22.79 9.72 -7.77
C ALA A 27 -21.27 9.79 -8.00
N HIS A 28 -20.62 8.68 -8.35
CA HIS A 28 -19.18 8.59 -8.61
C HIS A 28 -18.81 8.59 -10.10
N ASN A 29 -19.76 8.92 -10.99
CA ASN A 29 -19.57 8.99 -12.43
C ASN A 29 -18.90 7.76 -13.05
N ARG A 30 -19.35 6.56 -12.66
CA ARG A 30 -18.83 5.27 -13.13
C ARG A 30 -19.93 4.32 -13.58
N SER A 31 -19.57 3.29 -14.33
CA SER A 31 -20.54 2.24 -14.70
C SER A 31 -20.92 1.40 -13.49
N LEU A 32 -22.12 0.82 -13.51
CA LEU A 32 -22.60 -0.08 -12.45
C LEU A 32 -21.63 -1.26 -12.24
N ASN A 33 -21.06 -1.80 -13.33
CA ASN A 33 -20.06 -2.86 -13.25
C ASN A 33 -18.76 -2.39 -12.59
N ALA A 34 -18.28 -1.17 -12.90
CA ALA A 34 -17.11 -0.60 -12.27
C ALA A 34 -17.31 -0.35 -10.75
N ASP A 35 -18.53 0.02 -10.35
CA ASP A 35 -18.91 0.17 -8.94
C ASP A 35 -18.86 -1.16 -8.18
N ILE A 36 -19.47 -2.21 -8.76
CA ILE A 36 -19.46 -3.57 -8.21
C ILE A 36 -18.03 -4.09 -8.06
N VAL A 37 -17.21 -3.99 -9.13
CA VAL A 37 -15.82 -4.47 -9.10
C VAL A 37 -15.03 -3.75 -8.02
N LEU A 38 -15.15 -2.42 -7.88
CA LEU A 38 -14.43 -1.69 -6.84
C LEU A 38 -14.83 -2.18 -5.45
N ARG A 39 -16.13 -2.31 -5.18
CA ARG A 39 -16.62 -2.75 -3.86
C ARG A 39 -16.11 -4.14 -3.49
N LEU A 40 -16.11 -5.06 -4.45
CA LEU A 40 -15.54 -6.40 -4.26
C LEU A 40 -14.03 -6.34 -4.01
N GLN A 41 -13.28 -5.54 -4.77
CA GLN A 41 -11.85 -5.36 -4.52
C GLN A 41 -11.59 -4.78 -3.13
N GLN A 42 -12.37 -3.80 -2.70
CA GLN A 42 -12.28 -3.21 -1.37
C GLN A 42 -12.62 -4.21 -0.26
N SER A 43 -13.56 -5.14 -0.47
CA SER A 43 -13.84 -6.15 0.55
C SER A 43 -12.65 -7.08 0.78
N PHE A 44 -11.90 -7.45 -0.27
CA PHE A 44 -10.68 -8.25 -0.11
C PHE A 44 -9.52 -7.47 0.53
N LEU A 45 -9.45 -6.16 0.32
CA LEU A 45 -8.47 -5.30 1.00
C LEU A 45 -8.80 -5.15 2.48
N ASN A 46 -10.08 -5.03 2.83
CA ASN A 46 -10.50 -4.94 4.24
C ASN A 46 -10.47 -6.29 4.96
N ASP A 47 -10.47 -7.41 4.23
CA ASP A 47 -10.20 -8.76 4.75
C ASP A 47 -8.70 -9.01 4.99
N SER A 48 -7.83 -8.16 4.43
CA SER A 48 -6.42 -8.17 4.81
C SER A 48 -6.36 -7.63 6.23
N SER A 49 -6.27 -8.55 7.19
CA SER A 49 -6.26 -8.35 8.64
C SER A 49 -5.06 -7.54 9.16
N VAL A 50 -4.58 -6.56 8.40
CA VAL A 50 -3.54 -5.65 8.84
C VAL A 50 -4.15 -4.71 9.85
N THR A 51 -4.11 -5.15 11.10
CA THR A 51 -4.58 -4.34 12.22
C THR A 51 -3.73 -3.07 12.32
N PRO A 52 -4.26 -1.97 12.90
CA PRO A 52 -3.44 -0.80 13.21
C PRO A 52 -2.17 -1.15 13.99
N LEU A 53 -2.21 -2.20 14.82
CA LEU A 53 -1.05 -2.74 15.53
C LEU A 53 -0.01 -3.33 14.59
N GLU A 54 -0.41 -4.12 13.58
CA GLU A 54 0.51 -4.66 12.58
C GLU A 54 1.16 -3.57 11.72
N ILE A 55 0.42 -2.49 11.40
CA ILE A 55 0.97 -1.31 10.72
C ILE A 55 2.03 -0.65 11.60
N MET A 56 1.73 -0.47 12.88
CA MET A 56 2.64 0.16 13.84
C MET A 56 3.91 -0.68 14.04
N GLN A 57 3.79 -2.00 14.16
CA GLN A 57 4.93 -2.92 14.27
C GLN A 57 5.82 -2.87 13.02
N LYS A 58 5.24 -2.83 11.82
CA LYS A 58 6.01 -2.67 10.58
C LYS A 58 6.72 -1.31 10.51
N ALA A 59 6.06 -0.25 10.95
CA ALA A 59 6.64 1.09 11.01
C ALA A 59 7.79 1.17 12.02
N GLU A 60 7.64 0.57 13.20
CA GLU A 60 8.69 0.48 14.23
C GLU A 60 9.90 -0.30 13.73
N HIS A 61 9.67 -1.45 13.10
CA HIS A 61 10.75 -2.25 12.51
C HIS A 61 11.52 -1.47 11.44
N PHE A 62 10.81 -0.83 10.51
CA PHE A 62 11.41 -0.02 9.46
C PHE A 62 12.21 1.17 10.02
N LEU A 63 11.68 1.82 11.07
CA LEU A 63 12.38 2.91 11.75
C LEU A 63 13.68 2.41 12.41
N ALA A 64 13.64 1.27 13.09
CA ALA A 64 14.81 0.67 13.72
C ALA A 64 15.89 0.32 12.68
N GLU A 65 15.52 -0.29 11.56
CA GLU A 65 16.45 -0.57 10.45
C GLU A 65 17.05 0.72 9.87
N THR A 66 16.23 1.75 9.67
CA THR A 66 16.69 3.04 9.15
C THR A 66 17.67 3.71 10.11
N MET A 67 17.40 3.67 11.41
CA MET A 67 18.30 4.21 12.44
C MET A 67 19.62 3.45 12.49
N ALA A 68 19.59 2.12 12.40
CA ALA A 68 20.80 1.29 12.36
C ALA A 68 21.65 1.59 11.12
N MET A 69 21.02 1.68 9.95
CA MET A 69 21.71 2.05 8.70
C MET A 69 22.35 3.44 8.82
N ARG A 70 21.63 4.42 9.36
CA ARG A 70 22.17 5.77 9.57
C ARG A 70 23.39 5.77 10.48
N ALA A 71 23.33 5.07 11.61
CA ALA A 71 24.46 4.98 12.54
C ALA A 71 25.69 4.33 11.88
N GLN A 72 25.49 3.32 11.05
CA GLN A 72 26.59 2.70 10.28
C GLN A 72 27.24 3.69 9.31
N VAL A 73 26.44 4.49 8.59
CA VAL A 73 26.96 5.52 7.68
C VAL A 73 27.77 6.56 8.44
N GLU A 74 27.29 7.01 9.61
CA GLU A 74 28.00 7.96 10.45
C GLU A 74 29.37 7.42 10.91
N GLN A 75 29.43 6.15 11.35
CA GLN A 75 30.69 5.49 11.70
C GLN A 75 31.65 5.37 10.51
N GLN A 76 31.12 5.08 9.31
CA GLN A 76 31.94 5.02 8.10
C GLN A 76 32.55 6.38 7.74
N LEU A 77 31.77 7.46 7.88
CA LEU A 77 32.24 8.82 7.64
C LEU A 77 33.33 9.24 8.63
N GLU A 78 33.16 8.92 9.92
CA GLU A 78 34.16 9.21 10.95
C GLU A 78 35.47 8.47 10.66
N LYS A 79 35.38 7.17 10.33
CA LYS A 79 36.55 6.37 9.95
C LYS A 79 37.26 6.92 8.72
N LEU A 80 36.52 7.37 7.70
CA LEU A 80 37.10 7.95 6.49
C LEU A 80 37.81 9.26 6.78
N THR A 81 37.21 10.11 7.61
CA THR A 81 37.81 11.39 8.04
C THR A 81 39.14 11.15 8.76
N ALA A 82 39.17 10.22 9.71
CA ALA A 82 40.40 9.87 10.44
C ALA A 82 41.51 9.34 9.52
N LEU A 83 41.17 8.55 8.49
CA LEU A 83 42.14 8.07 7.50
C LEU A 83 42.71 9.20 6.65
N LEU A 84 41.88 10.16 6.24
CA LEU A 84 42.33 11.33 5.48
C LEU A 84 43.26 12.22 6.30
N GLU A 85 42.97 12.45 7.58
CA GLU A 85 43.84 13.20 8.50
C GLU A 85 45.21 12.50 8.68
N GLN A 86 45.22 11.17 8.84
CA GLN A 86 46.48 10.41 8.96
C GLN A 86 47.34 10.46 7.70
N HIS A 87 46.73 10.53 6.51
CA HIS A 87 47.45 10.57 5.24
C HIS A 87 47.85 11.99 4.81
N SER A 88 47.21 13.03 5.32
CA SER A 88 47.57 14.44 5.04
C SER A 88 48.65 15.00 5.97
N ALA A 89 48.97 14.29 7.07
CA ALA A 89 50.03 14.63 8.02
C ALA A 89 51.41 13.98 7.71
N LYS A 90 51.57 13.37 6.53
CA LYS A 90 52.84 12.84 6.00
C LYS A 90 53.28 13.63 4.77
#